data_AF-A0A8W8P2R9-F1
#
_entry.id   AF-A0A8W8P2R9-F1
#
_cell.length_a   1.000
_cell.length_b   1.000
_cell.length_c   1.000
_cell.angle_alpha   90.00
_cell.angle_beta   90.00
_cell.angle_gamma   90.00
#
_symmetry.space_group_name_H-M   'P 1'
#
loop_
_entity.id
_entity.type
_entity.pdbx_description
1 polymer ?
#
loop_
_entity_poly.entity_id
_entity_poly.type
_entity_poly.pdbx_seq_one_letter_code
_entity_poly.pdbx_strand_id
1 'polypeptide(L)'
;MENEFHDIDDIPLRVEIQPYMFEPPARAEPTENSEENSDTITSNGDDESRLLNTIWCECGLCETMTTVPECICCAEIPLIDEIRASSQIECITQHQTFIDNCLNIRVLEVSMYMYIQSEGPLDDNEPINE
;
A
#
# COMPACT_ATOMS: atom_id res chain seq x y z
N MET A 1 -18.77 33.49 36.69
CA MET A 1 -18.01 32.75 35.67
C MET A 1 -16.77 33.57 35.41
N GLU A 2 -15.72 33.32 36.17
CA GLU A 2 -14.44 34.00 36.02
C GLU A 2 -13.63 33.17 35.02
N ASN A 3 -13.43 33.74 33.83
CA ASN A 3 -12.50 33.19 32.84
C ASN A 3 -11.09 33.55 33.32
N GLU A 4 -10.36 32.57 33.85
CA GLU A 4 -8.91 32.68 34.03
C GLU A 4 -8.24 32.66 32.65
N PHE A 5 -7.99 33.85 32.10
CA PHE A 5 -6.99 34.02 31.06
C PHE A 5 -5.63 33.96 31.76
N HIS A 6 -4.88 32.88 31.51
CA HIS A 6 -3.47 32.83 31.90
C HIS A 6 -2.71 33.87 31.06
N ASP A 7 -2.08 34.84 31.73
CA ASP A 7 -1.29 35.87 31.09
C ASP A 7 -0.08 35.22 30.38
N ILE A 8 0.25 35.73 29.18
CA ILE A 8 1.42 35.29 28.38
C ILE A 8 2.75 35.41 29.16
N ASP A 9 2.75 36.20 30.23
CA ASP A 9 3.88 36.42 31.13
C ASP A 9 4.16 35.23 32.07
N ASP A 10 3.26 34.25 32.19
CA ASP A 10 3.48 33.00 32.95
C ASP A 10 4.29 31.95 32.17
N ILE A 11 4.65 32.22 30.91
CA ILE A 11 5.48 31.31 30.11
C ILE A 11 6.95 31.62 30.43
N PRO A 12 7.72 30.69 31.03
CA PRO A 12 9.11 30.94 31.37
C PRO A 12 9.91 31.31 30.11
N LEU A 13 10.47 32.52 30.08
CA LEU A 13 11.28 33.13 29.00
C LEU A 13 12.53 32.32 28.58
N ARG A 14 12.82 31.21 29.26
CA ARG A 14 13.89 30.27 28.92
C ARG A 14 13.39 28.84 29.01
N VAL A 15 12.79 28.38 27.93
CA VAL A 15 12.69 26.95 27.65
C VAL A 15 13.99 26.55 26.96
N GLU A 16 14.92 25.94 27.69
CA GLU A 16 16.12 25.34 27.11
C GLU A 16 15.72 24.04 26.39
N ILE A 17 15.38 24.16 25.11
CA ILE A 17 15.07 23.01 24.25
C ILE A 17 16.38 22.27 23.99
N GLN A 18 16.52 21.09 24.58
CA GLN A 18 17.63 20.18 24.31
C GLN A 18 17.26 19.25 23.15
N PRO A 19 18.25 18.80 22.34
CA PRO A 19 18.04 17.71 21.39
C PRO A 19 17.44 16.49 22.09
N TYR A 20 16.55 15.75 21.41
CA TYR A 20 15.90 14.52 21.90
C TYR A 20 14.85 14.71 23.02
N MET A 21 14.52 15.94 23.44
CA MET A 21 13.61 16.18 24.59
C MET A 21 12.13 15.79 24.35
N PHE A 22 11.73 15.66 23.08
CA PHE A 22 10.35 15.29 22.69
C PHE A 22 10.31 14.08 21.77
N GLU A 23 11.35 13.25 21.82
CA GLU A 23 11.32 12.03 21.04
C GLU A 23 10.35 11.01 21.67
N PRO A 24 9.56 10.32 20.83
CA PRO A 24 8.73 9.23 21.31
C PRO A 24 9.59 8.21 22.03
N PRO A 25 9.13 7.65 23.17
CA PRO A 25 9.84 6.53 23.77
C PRO A 25 9.96 5.41 22.73
N ALA A 26 11.13 4.78 22.66
CA ALA A 26 11.33 3.61 21.83
C ALA A 26 10.20 2.61 22.11
N ARG A 27 9.52 2.18 21.06
CA ARG A 27 8.47 1.16 21.16
C ARG A 27 9.12 -0.06 21.81
N ALA A 28 8.53 -0.58 22.87
CA ALA A 28 8.96 -1.86 23.41
C ALA A 28 8.79 -2.90 22.31
N GLU A 29 9.90 -3.41 21.78
CA GLU A 29 9.91 -4.52 20.85
C GLU A 29 9.16 -5.68 21.51
N PRO A 30 8.05 -6.16 20.92
CA PRO A 30 7.48 -7.43 21.34
C PRO A 30 8.59 -8.46 21.19
N THR A 31 8.89 -9.19 22.26
CA THR A 31 9.71 -10.39 22.20
C THR A 31 9.23 -11.24 21.03
N GLU A 32 10.06 -11.35 20.00
CA GLU A 32 9.84 -12.19 18.84
C GLU A 32 9.73 -13.64 19.33
N ASN A 33 8.50 -14.09 19.55
CA ASN A 33 8.21 -15.50 19.41
C ASN A 33 8.09 -15.68 17.90
N SER A 34 9.24 -15.96 17.27
CA SER A 34 9.36 -16.39 15.88
C SER A 34 8.71 -17.77 15.75
N GLU A 35 7.38 -17.77 15.74
CA GLU A 35 6.65 -18.79 15.01
C GLU A 35 6.96 -18.51 13.54
N GLU A 36 8.00 -19.18 13.06
CA GLU A 36 8.23 -19.40 11.64
C GLU A 36 6.98 -20.10 11.08
N ASN A 37 5.95 -19.31 10.77
CA ASN A 37 4.98 -19.70 9.78
C ASN A 37 5.72 -19.61 8.45
N SER A 38 6.51 -20.64 8.18
CA SER A 38 6.92 -20.98 6.83
C SER A 38 5.60 -21.12 6.07
N ASP A 39 5.24 -20.05 5.36
CA ASP A 39 4.27 -20.09 4.29
C ASP A 39 4.83 -21.12 3.31
N THR A 40 4.44 -22.36 3.55
CA THR A 40 4.58 -23.45 2.61
C THR A 40 3.70 -23.00 1.47
N ILE A 41 4.32 -22.35 0.47
CA ILE A 41 3.80 -22.30 -0.88
C ILE A 41 3.62 -23.76 -1.23
N THR A 42 2.39 -24.23 -1.04
CA THR A 42 1.95 -25.53 -1.47
C THR A 42 1.99 -25.44 -2.98
N SER A 43 3.14 -25.80 -3.55
CA SER A 43 3.28 -26.06 -4.98
C SER A 43 2.45 -27.30 -5.25
N ASN A 44 1.15 -27.08 -5.35
CA ASN A 44 0.22 -28.04 -5.87
C ASN A 44 0.54 -28.08 -7.37
N GLY A 45 0.83 -29.27 -7.90
CA GLY A 45 1.16 -29.49 -9.32
C GLY A 45 0.05 -29.11 -10.31
N ASP A 46 -0.98 -28.41 -9.84
CA ASP A 46 -2.12 -27.87 -10.58
C ASP A 46 -1.80 -26.50 -11.19
N ASP A 47 -0.71 -25.86 -10.73
CA ASP A 47 -0.33 -24.50 -11.07
C ASP A 47 0.20 -24.33 -12.50
N GLU A 48 0.99 -25.29 -12.99
CA GLU A 48 1.45 -25.27 -14.39
C GLU A 48 0.28 -25.37 -15.38
N SER A 49 -0.85 -25.96 -14.96
CA SER A 49 -2.03 -26.10 -15.81
C SER A 49 -2.71 -24.77 -16.14
N ARG A 50 -2.38 -23.70 -15.40
CA ARG A 50 -2.91 -22.34 -15.61
C ARG A 50 -2.12 -21.57 -16.66
N LEU A 51 -0.91 -22.02 -16.99
CA LEU A 51 -0.07 -21.41 -18.02
C LEU A 51 -0.73 -21.55 -19.40
N LEU A 52 -0.53 -20.54 -20.25
CA LEU A 52 -0.94 -20.53 -21.66
C LEU A 52 -2.46 -20.68 -21.91
N ASN A 53 -3.30 -20.56 -20.87
CA ASN A 53 -4.76 -20.52 -21.01
C ASN A 53 -5.40 -19.63 -19.93
N THR A 54 -6.69 -19.37 -20.09
CA THR A 54 -7.48 -18.51 -19.19
C THR A 54 -8.74 -19.21 -18.68
N ILE A 55 -8.76 -20.55 -18.67
CA ILE A 55 -9.95 -21.34 -18.27
C ILE A 55 -10.30 -21.11 -16.78
N TRP A 56 -9.30 -20.78 -15.97
CA TRP A 56 -9.44 -20.42 -14.57
C TRP A 56 -10.01 -19.00 -14.33
N CYS A 57 -10.11 -18.18 -15.37
CA CYS A 57 -10.62 -16.81 -15.26
C CYS A 57 -12.15 -16.80 -15.15
N GLU A 58 -12.66 -16.18 -14.09
CA GLU A 58 -14.09 -15.96 -13.89
C GLU A 58 -14.57 -14.54 -14.23
N CYS A 59 -13.64 -13.57 -14.35
CA CYS A 59 -14.00 -12.18 -14.66
C CYS A 59 -14.07 -11.88 -16.17
N GLY A 60 -13.65 -12.81 -17.02
CA GLY A 60 -13.70 -12.70 -18.48
C GLY A 60 -12.65 -11.78 -19.11
N LEU A 61 -11.75 -11.19 -18.32
CA LEU A 61 -10.79 -10.16 -18.76
C LEU A 61 -9.32 -10.52 -18.50
N CYS A 62 -9.01 -11.68 -17.94
CA CYS A 62 -7.64 -12.13 -17.79
C CYS A 62 -7.04 -12.58 -19.14
N GLU A 63 -5.73 -12.39 -19.27
CA GLU A 63 -4.93 -12.88 -20.40
C GLU A 63 -3.94 -13.95 -19.95
N THR A 64 -3.36 -14.67 -20.90
CA THR A 64 -2.33 -15.69 -20.62
C THR A 64 -1.05 -15.03 -20.14
N MET A 65 -0.52 -15.46 -19.00
CA MET A 65 0.72 -14.92 -18.43
C MET A 65 1.91 -15.89 -18.61
N THR A 66 3.11 -15.36 -18.49
CA THR A 66 4.37 -16.11 -18.69
C THR A 66 4.77 -16.94 -17.48
N THR A 67 4.31 -16.56 -16.30
CA THR A 67 4.64 -17.27 -15.06
C THR A 67 3.37 -17.64 -14.30
N VAL A 68 3.42 -18.76 -13.59
CA VAL A 68 2.30 -19.27 -12.79
C VAL A 68 1.80 -18.23 -11.77
N PRO A 69 2.66 -17.53 -11.01
CA PRO A 69 2.19 -16.59 -9.99
C PRO A 69 1.41 -15.41 -10.58
N GLU A 70 1.59 -15.11 -11.86
CA GLU A 70 0.86 -14.05 -12.57
C GLU A 70 -0.51 -14.53 -13.07
N CYS A 71 -0.78 -15.84 -13.12
CA CYS A 71 -2.04 -16.41 -13.55
C CYS A 71 -3.12 -16.31 -12.45
N ILE A 72 -3.49 -15.08 -12.03
CA ILE A 72 -4.47 -14.83 -10.96
C ILE A 72 -5.67 -14.02 -11.47
N CYS A 73 -6.89 -14.42 -11.09
CA CYS A 73 -8.11 -13.68 -11.43
C CYS A 73 -8.47 -12.71 -10.30
N CYS A 74 -9.01 -11.54 -10.64
CA CYS A 74 -9.54 -10.62 -9.63
C CYS A 74 -10.70 -11.22 -8.82
N ALA A 75 -11.36 -12.26 -9.32
CA ALA A 75 -12.39 -13.02 -8.60
C ALA A 75 -11.82 -13.92 -7.49
N GLU A 76 -10.56 -14.34 -7.59
CA GLU A 76 -9.92 -15.23 -6.60
C GLU A 76 -9.50 -14.47 -5.33
N ILE A 77 -9.45 -13.13 -5.39
CA ILE A 77 -9.03 -12.28 -4.27
C ILE A 77 -10.30 -11.84 -3.51
N PRO A 78 -10.55 -12.34 -2.28
CA PRO A 78 -11.85 -12.17 -1.61
C PRO A 78 -12.31 -10.72 -1.48
N LEU A 79 -11.39 -9.81 -1.14
CA LEU A 79 -11.70 -8.39 -1.00
C LEU A 79 -12.09 -7.75 -2.35
N ILE A 80 -11.44 -8.17 -3.43
CA ILE A 80 -11.71 -7.65 -4.77
C ILE A 80 -13.03 -8.23 -5.30
N ASP A 81 -13.32 -9.50 -4.99
CA ASP A 81 -14.60 -10.12 -5.33
C ASP A 81 -15.79 -9.42 -4.67
N GLU A 82 -15.65 -9.04 -3.39
CA GLU A 82 -16.65 -8.23 -2.69
C GLU A 82 -16.87 -6.87 -3.35
N ILE A 83 -15.81 -6.20 -3.79
CA ILE A 83 -15.91 -4.92 -4.53
C ILE A 83 -16.63 -5.12 -5.86
N ARG A 84 -16.34 -6.20 -6.60
CA ARG A 84 -17.01 -6.53 -7.86
C ARG A 84 -18.51 -6.75 -7.65
N ALA A 85 -18.86 -7.55 -6.65
CA ALA A 85 -20.25 -7.88 -6.32
C ALA A 85 -21.04 -6.64 -5.88
N SER A 86 -20.48 -5.84 -4.97
CA SER A 86 -21.12 -4.61 -4.46
C SER A 86 -21.24 -3.51 -5.52
N SER A 87 -20.27 -3.41 -6.42
CA SER A 87 -20.25 -2.42 -7.51
C SER A 87 -20.96 -2.90 -8.78
N GLN A 88 -21.45 -4.15 -8.80
CA GLN A 88 -22.13 -4.77 -9.94
C GLN A 88 -21.32 -4.74 -11.24
N ILE A 89 -20.03 -5.07 -11.14
CA ILE A 89 -19.09 -5.12 -12.27
C ILE A 89 -18.51 -6.52 -12.45
N GLU A 90 -18.11 -6.86 -13.66
CA GLU A 90 -17.59 -8.20 -13.98
C GLU A 90 -16.10 -8.33 -13.62
N CYS A 91 -15.32 -7.24 -13.75
CA CYS A 91 -13.89 -7.22 -13.46
C CYS A 91 -13.50 -5.93 -12.73
N ILE A 92 -12.50 -6.01 -11.86
CA ILE A 92 -12.02 -4.87 -11.07
C ILE A 92 -11.53 -3.70 -11.94
N THR A 93 -11.07 -3.97 -13.16
CA THR A 93 -10.62 -2.93 -14.09
C THR A 93 -11.74 -1.99 -14.56
N GLN A 94 -13.00 -2.41 -14.40
CA GLN A 94 -14.19 -1.59 -14.69
C GLN A 94 -14.57 -0.68 -13.51
N HIS A 95 -13.97 -0.88 -12.33
CA HIS A 95 -14.29 -0.08 -11.14
C HIS A 95 -13.75 1.33 -11.29
N GLN A 96 -14.54 2.34 -10.90
CA GLN A 96 -14.15 3.74 -11.07
C GLN A 96 -12.85 4.07 -10.31
N THR A 97 -12.65 3.54 -9.10
CA THR A 97 -11.40 3.74 -8.36
C THR A 97 -10.18 3.18 -9.09
N PHE A 98 -10.31 2.05 -9.81
CA PHE A 98 -9.22 1.50 -10.60
C PHE A 98 -8.87 2.44 -11.76
N ILE A 99 -9.89 2.93 -12.47
CA ILE A 99 -9.71 3.89 -13.57
C ILE A 99 -9.04 5.18 -13.06
N ASP A 100 -9.57 5.74 -11.97
CA ASP A 100 -9.12 7.02 -11.44
C ASP A 100 -7.70 6.97 -10.85
N ASN A 101 -7.29 5.84 -10.24
CA ASN A 101 -6.01 5.75 -9.54
C ASN A 101 -4.93 5.00 -10.33
N CYS A 102 -5.30 3.93 -11.04
CA CYS A 102 -4.34 3.06 -11.72
C CYS A 102 -4.15 3.44 -13.20
N LEU A 103 -5.12 4.10 -13.84
CA LEU A 103 -5.03 4.48 -15.26
C LEU A 103 -4.81 5.99 -15.48
N ASN A 104 -4.96 6.82 -14.44
CA ASN A 104 -4.75 8.25 -14.55
C ASN A 104 -3.27 8.60 -14.38
N ILE A 105 -2.61 8.97 -15.47
CA ILE A 105 -1.18 9.33 -15.47
C ILE A 105 -0.83 10.46 -14.51
N ARG A 106 -1.74 11.42 -14.27
CA ARG A 106 -1.48 12.53 -13.34
C ARG A 106 -1.50 12.08 -11.89
N VAL A 107 -2.35 11.11 -11.56
CA VAL A 107 -2.37 10.52 -10.22
C VAL A 107 -1.09 9.74 -9.99
N LEU A 108 -0.68 8.91 -10.95
CA LEU A 108 0.56 8.13 -10.87
C LEU A 108 1.81 9.03 -10.74
N GLU A 109 1.87 10.13 -11.50
CA GLU A 109 2.96 11.12 -11.44
C GLU A 109 3.05 11.76 -10.05
N VAL A 110 1.92 12.21 -9.48
CA VAL A 110 1.90 12.79 -8.13
C VAL A 110 2.28 11.74 -7.08
N SER A 111 1.75 10.52 -7.18
CA SER A 111 2.10 9.42 -6.27
C SER A 111 3.59 9.08 -6.33
N MET A 112 4.20 9.13 -7.52
CA MET A 112 5.64 8.93 -7.70
C MET A 112 6.45 10.04 -7.02
N TYR A 113 6.09 11.32 -7.23
CA TYR A 113 6.80 12.42 -6.55
C TYR A 113 6.67 12.34 -5.03
N MET A 114 5.50 11.95 -4.51
CA MET A 114 5.31 11.73 -3.07
C MET A 114 6.19 10.60 -2.55
N TYR A 115 6.28 9.49 -3.29
CA TYR A 115 7.15 8.37 -2.94
C TYR A 115 8.63 8.78 -2.92
N ILE A 116 9.10 9.48 -3.96
CA ILE A 116 10.50 9.94 -4.03
C ILE A 116 10.83 10.90 -2.89
N GLN A 117 9.88 11.75 -2.49
CA GLN A 117 10.07 12.66 -1.37
C GLN A 117 10.18 11.94 -0.02
N SER A 118 9.50 10.80 0.16
CA SER A 118 9.56 10.04 1.43
C SER A 118 10.69 9.01 1.47
N GLU A 119 10.89 8.25 0.40
CA GLU A 119 11.82 7.12 0.35
C GLU A 119 13.16 7.42 -0.34
N GLY A 120 13.24 8.54 -1.07
CA GLY A 120 14.41 8.91 -1.88
C GLY A 120 14.27 8.52 -3.36
N PRO A 121 15.24 8.92 -4.20
CA PRO A 121 15.21 8.68 -5.64
C PRO A 121 15.28 7.18 -5.98
N LEU A 122 14.66 6.79 -7.10
CA LEU A 122 14.59 5.38 -7.54
C LEU A 122 15.93 4.89 -8.13
N ASP A 123 16.79 5.82 -8.54
CA ASP A 123 18.16 5.60 -9.00
C ASP A 123 19.04 6.77 -8.54
N ASP A 124 20.32 6.49 -8.28
CA ASP A 124 21.31 7.49 -7.87
C ASP A 124 21.54 8.58 -8.94
N ASN A 125 21.03 8.39 -10.17
CA ASN A 125 21.19 9.29 -11.32
C ASN A 125 19.95 10.14 -11.62
N GLU A 126 18.88 10.07 -10.82
CA GLU A 126 17.66 10.83 -11.10
C GLU A 126 17.87 12.32 -10.74
N PRO A 127 17.68 13.27 -11.68
CA PRO A 127 17.86 14.67 -11.38
C PRO A 127 16.83 15.10 -10.35
N ILE A 128 17.32 15.71 -9.26
CA ILE A 128 16.47 16.34 -8.26
C ILE A 128 15.71 17.46 -8.99
N ASN A 129 14.39 17.31 -9.13
CA ASN A 129 13.55 18.38 -9.65
C ASN A 129 13.58 19.55 -8.65
N GLU A 130 14.37 20.58 -8.96
CA GLU A 130 14.40 21.89 -8.27
C GLU A 130 13.17 22.74 -8.61
#